data_AF-A0A924AWJ1-F1
#
_entry.id   AF-A0A924AWJ1-F1
#
_cell.length_a   1.000
_cell.length_b   1.000
_cell.length_c   1.000
_cell.angle_alpha   90.00
_cell.angle_beta   90.00
_cell.angle_gamma   90.00
#
_symmetry.space_group_name_H-M   'P 1'
#
loop_
_entity.id
_entity.type
_entity.pdbx_description
1 polymer ?
#
loop_
_entity_poly.entity_id
_entity_poly.type
_entity_poly.pdbx_seq_one_letter_code
_entity_poly.pdbx_strand_id
1 'polypeptide(L)'
;MAFLLSLAVVALYVIPVFSSIAPNGLFGISIWVAIAAGATALTSLLFYFISPKHPSFIEPLMVYLLFTAMAALLIAQTGGINSAFIMLWLLVSFFGGIFAIYGTIPVLVVSGVFIAYHYLESDLTANTIAVVSFSSLLPMIIGYFVWRNQTDDSQETRDVKNLASQLSEVASKSEIVINAIGDGVIAIDSQGT
;
A
#
# COMPACT_ATOMS: atom_id res chain seq x y z
N MET A 1 2.64 -8.27 -3.12
CA MET A 1 3.55 -7.58 -4.06
C MET A 1 4.98 -7.50 -3.54
N ALA A 2 5.20 -6.98 -2.33
CA ALA A 2 6.53 -6.87 -1.71
C ALA A 2 7.31 -8.20 -1.73
N PHE A 3 6.65 -9.34 -1.45
CA PHE A 3 7.26 -10.68 -1.54
C PHE A 3 7.86 -10.99 -2.93
N LEU A 4 7.08 -10.85 -4.01
CA LEU A 4 7.55 -11.21 -5.35
C LEU A 4 8.69 -10.30 -5.82
N LEU A 5 8.58 -9.00 -5.55
CA LEU A 5 9.61 -8.02 -5.93
C LEU A 5 10.90 -8.21 -5.13
N SER A 6 10.80 -8.46 -3.82
CA SER A 6 11.97 -8.77 -3.00
C SER A 6 12.62 -10.09 -3.39
N LEU A 7 11.84 -11.13 -3.71
CA LEU A 7 12.36 -12.38 -4.24
C LEU A 7 13.08 -12.19 -5.58
N ALA A 8 12.55 -11.34 -6.47
CA ALA A 8 13.21 -10.99 -7.73
C ALA A 8 14.56 -10.27 -7.50
N VAL A 9 14.64 -9.37 -6.50
CA VAL A 9 15.91 -8.73 -6.11
C VAL A 9 16.92 -9.75 -5.57
N VAL A 10 16.47 -10.70 -4.75
CA VAL A 10 17.34 -11.81 -4.29
C VAL A 10 17.81 -12.66 -5.47
N ALA A 11 16.93 -12.96 -6.43
CA ALA A 11 17.30 -13.72 -7.63
C ALA A 11 18.37 -12.96 -8.46
N LEU A 12 18.21 -11.64 -8.65
CA LEU A 12 19.20 -10.82 -9.35
C LEU A 12 20.57 -10.81 -8.65
N TYR A 13 20.61 -10.89 -7.32
CA TYR A 13 21.86 -11.06 -6.57
C TYR A 13 22.51 -12.44 -6.80
N VAL A 14 21.69 -13.49 -6.89
CA VAL A 14 22.17 -14.88 -6.96
C VAL A 14 22.60 -15.29 -8.37
N ILE A 15 21.93 -14.79 -9.42
CA ILE A 15 22.23 -15.11 -10.83
C ILE A 15 23.72 -14.94 -11.21
N PRO A 16 24.41 -13.81 -10.93
CA PRO A 16 25.81 -13.64 -11.31
C PRO A 16 26.75 -14.66 -10.65
N VAL A 17 26.41 -15.16 -9.46
CA VAL A 17 27.18 -16.20 -8.75
C VAL A 17 27.21 -17.51 -9.53
N PHE A 18 26.11 -17.86 -10.19
CA PHE A 18 25.98 -19.10 -10.96
C PHE A 18 26.32 -18.97 -12.44
N SER A 19 26.23 -17.76 -13.01
CA SER A 19 26.33 -17.52 -14.46
C SER A 19 27.65 -16.88 -14.90
N SER A 20 28.59 -16.62 -13.98
CA SER A 20 29.88 -15.95 -14.27
C SER A 20 29.75 -14.60 -15.00
N ILE A 21 28.59 -13.96 -14.88
CA ILE A 21 28.34 -12.61 -15.39
C ILE A 21 28.99 -11.61 -14.42
N ALA A 22 29.66 -10.59 -14.95
CA ALA A 22 30.25 -9.55 -14.13
C ALA A 22 29.16 -8.83 -13.30
N PRO A 23 29.33 -8.68 -11.97
CA PRO A 23 28.36 -8.07 -11.07
C PRO A 23 28.36 -6.54 -11.20
N ASN A 24 27.92 -6.05 -12.37
CA ASN A 24 27.87 -4.64 -12.71
C ASN A 24 26.44 -4.23 -13.10
N GLY A 25 26.07 -2.98 -12.83
CA GLY A 25 24.75 -2.45 -13.17
C GLY A 25 23.63 -3.22 -12.47
N LEU A 26 22.74 -3.87 -13.23
CA LEU A 26 21.58 -4.61 -12.72
C LEU A 26 21.96 -5.75 -11.76
N PHE A 27 23.13 -6.35 -11.95
CA PHE A 27 23.63 -7.48 -11.14
C PHE A 27 24.60 -7.04 -10.04
N GLY A 28 24.91 -5.74 -9.95
CA GLY A 28 25.83 -5.16 -8.95
C GLY A 28 25.16 -4.95 -7.58
N ILE A 29 24.35 -5.90 -7.13
CA ILE A 29 23.59 -5.80 -5.88
C ILE A 29 24.51 -6.21 -4.72
N SER A 30 24.58 -5.39 -3.66
CA SER A 30 25.35 -5.75 -2.46
C SER A 30 24.65 -6.82 -1.63
N ILE A 31 25.44 -7.58 -0.86
CA ILE A 31 24.95 -8.53 0.14
C ILE A 31 23.97 -7.87 1.13
N TRP A 32 24.18 -6.61 1.50
CA TRP A 32 23.29 -5.89 2.42
C TRP A 32 21.89 -5.70 1.85
N VAL A 33 21.79 -5.40 0.55
CA VAL A 33 20.50 -5.26 -0.13
C VAL A 33 19.85 -6.62 -0.31
N ALA A 34 20.63 -7.67 -0.59
CA ALA A 34 20.10 -9.04 -0.65
C ALA A 34 19.54 -9.50 0.70
N ILE A 35 20.21 -9.18 1.82
CA ILE A 35 19.71 -9.45 3.18
C ILE A 35 18.42 -8.66 3.44
N ALA A 36 18.37 -7.37 3.11
CA ALA A 36 17.17 -6.56 3.28
C ALA A 36 15.99 -7.08 2.43
N ALA A 37 16.26 -7.52 1.21
CA ALA A 37 15.27 -8.14 0.33
C ALA A 37 14.79 -9.47 0.92
N GLY A 38 15.70 -10.34 1.38
CA GLY A 38 15.36 -11.58 2.07
C GLY A 38 14.52 -11.36 3.33
N ALA A 39 14.86 -10.37 4.16
CA ALA A 39 14.09 -10.00 5.34
C ALA A 39 12.68 -9.51 4.96
N THR A 40 12.56 -8.71 3.90
CA THR A 40 11.26 -8.22 3.38
C THR A 40 10.41 -9.35 2.83
N ALA A 41 11.00 -10.31 2.11
CA ALA A 41 10.31 -11.50 1.63
C ALA A 41 9.82 -12.36 2.81
N LEU A 42 10.70 -12.63 3.79
CA LEU A 42 10.39 -13.47 4.94
C LEU A 42 9.30 -12.86 5.82
N THR A 43 9.40 -11.57 6.14
CA THR A 43 8.37 -10.84 6.90
C THR A 43 7.03 -10.80 6.17
N SER A 44 7.04 -10.54 4.86
CA SER A 44 5.83 -10.60 4.04
C SER A 44 5.21 -12.00 4.03
N LEU A 45 6.01 -13.06 4.04
CA LEU A 45 5.54 -14.44 4.06
C LEU A 45 4.99 -14.81 5.45
N LEU A 46 5.69 -14.43 6.52
CA LEU A 46 5.27 -14.68 7.90
C LEU A 46 3.91 -14.04 8.18
N PHE A 47 3.72 -12.77 7.82
CA PHE A 47 2.43 -12.12 8.00
C PHE A 47 1.33 -12.69 7.12
N TYR A 48 1.65 -13.21 5.93
CA TYR A 48 0.67 -13.91 5.11
C TYR A 48 0.10 -15.16 5.82
N PHE A 49 0.92 -15.91 6.54
CA PHE A 49 0.47 -17.11 7.27
C PHE A 49 -0.10 -16.82 8.67
N ILE A 50 0.43 -15.81 9.36
CA ILE A 50 0.11 -15.53 10.77
C ILE A 50 -1.07 -14.56 10.90
N SER A 51 -1.29 -13.65 9.93
CA SER A 51 -2.33 -12.63 10.08
C SER A 51 -3.70 -13.26 10.30
N PRO A 52 -4.32 -13.06 11.47
CA PRO A 52 -5.67 -13.54 11.74
C PRO A 52 -6.65 -12.85 10.79
N LYS A 53 -7.87 -13.40 10.65
CA LYS A 53 -8.95 -12.88 9.78
C LYS A 53 -9.43 -11.45 10.10
N HIS A 54 -8.75 -10.74 10.99
CA HIS A 54 -9.08 -9.38 11.39
C HIS A 54 -8.23 -8.37 10.61
N PRO A 55 -8.82 -7.27 10.12
CA PRO A 55 -8.09 -6.22 9.45
C PRO A 55 -7.14 -5.57 10.46
N SER A 56 -5.84 -5.71 10.25
CA SER A 56 -4.83 -5.03 11.04
C SER A 56 -3.97 -4.17 10.13
N PHE A 57 -3.72 -2.95 10.61
CA PHE A 57 -3.04 -1.89 9.87
C PHE A 57 -1.52 -2.00 9.98
N ILE A 58 -1.03 -2.63 11.06
CA ILE A 58 0.38 -2.58 11.46
C ILE A 58 1.24 -3.55 10.65
N GLU A 59 0.75 -4.77 10.37
CA GLU A 59 1.52 -5.77 9.62
C GLU A 59 1.83 -5.31 8.18
N PRO A 60 0.85 -4.84 7.37
CA PRO A 60 1.14 -4.37 6.02
C PRO A 60 1.99 -3.09 6.03
N LEU A 61 1.82 -2.22 7.03
CA LEU A 61 2.67 -1.02 7.18
C LEU A 61 4.14 -1.42 7.42
N MET A 62 4.40 -2.40 8.29
CA MET A 62 5.76 -2.86 8.56
C MET A 62 6.44 -3.43 7.33
N VAL A 63 5.73 -4.26 6.55
CA VAL A 63 6.28 -4.81 5.29
C VAL A 63 6.55 -3.69 4.29
N TYR A 64 5.68 -2.69 4.22
CA TYR A 64 5.88 -1.53 3.36
C TYR A 64 7.11 -0.70 3.77
N LEU A 65 7.33 -0.46 5.07
CA LEU A 65 8.50 0.27 5.55
C LEU A 65 9.80 -0.49 5.23
N LEU A 66 9.81 -1.81 5.44
CA LEU A 66 10.97 -2.64 5.12
C LEU A 66 11.26 -2.65 3.61
N PHE A 67 10.21 -2.73 2.79
CA PHE A 67 10.31 -2.67 1.35
C PHE A 67 10.80 -1.30 0.85
N THR A 68 10.30 -0.20 1.44
CA THR A 68 10.75 1.16 1.13
C THR A 68 12.24 1.34 1.43
N ALA A 69 12.68 0.89 2.61
CA ALA A 69 14.10 0.94 3.00
C ALA A 69 14.98 0.09 2.07
N MET A 70 14.53 -1.12 1.73
CA MET A 70 15.22 -1.99 0.78
C MET A 70 15.36 -1.34 -0.60
N ALA A 71 14.29 -0.74 -1.12
CA ALA A 71 14.30 -0.09 -2.43
C ALA A 71 15.23 1.13 -2.45
N ALA A 72 15.22 1.92 -1.38
CA ALA A 72 16.14 3.05 -1.22
C ALA A 72 17.61 2.61 -1.23
N LEU A 73 17.95 1.57 -0.46
CA LEU A 73 19.31 1.03 -0.41
C LEU A 73 19.76 0.45 -1.75
N LEU A 74 18.85 -0.26 -2.44
CA LEU A 74 19.12 -0.81 -3.77
C LEU A 74 19.49 0.32 -4.75
N ILE A 75 18.68 1.38 -4.79
CA ILE A 75 18.91 2.51 -5.71
C ILE A 75 20.20 3.25 -5.38
N ALA A 76 20.47 3.50 -4.10
CA ALA A 76 21.69 4.17 -3.66
C ALA A 76 22.96 3.42 -4.12
N GLN A 77 22.92 2.09 -4.13
CA GLN A 77 24.08 1.26 -4.50
C GLN A 77 24.23 1.06 -6.01
N THR A 78 23.13 1.08 -6.77
CA THR A 78 23.16 0.77 -8.21
C THR A 78 23.22 2.03 -9.08
N GLY A 79 23.72 3.14 -8.55
CA GLY A 79 23.96 4.37 -9.32
C GLY A 79 22.95 5.50 -9.11
N GLY A 80 22.17 5.49 -8.02
CA GLY A 80 21.32 6.61 -7.60
C GLY A 80 20.31 7.01 -8.67
N ILE A 81 20.43 8.23 -9.20
CA ILE A 81 19.51 8.76 -10.23
C ILE A 81 19.63 8.09 -11.61
N ASN A 82 20.68 7.32 -11.85
CA ASN A 82 20.83 6.52 -13.08
C ASN A 82 20.56 5.04 -12.84
N SER A 83 20.02 4.70 -11.66
CA SER A 83 19.71 3.34 -11.29
C SER A 83 18.61 2.76 -12.17
N ALA A 84 18.82 1.53 -12.64
CA ALA A 84 17.79 0.73 -13.32
C ALA A 84 16.54 0.49 -12.46
N PHE A 85 16.62 0.72 -11.14
CA PHE A 85 15.56 0.49 -10.17
C PHE A 85 14.77 1.75 -9.80
N ILE A 86 14.94 2.89 -10.47
CA ILE A 86 14.08 4.07 -10.25
C ILE A 86 12.59 3.75 -10.44
N MET A 87 12.27 2.84 -11.35
CA MET A 87 10.89 2.42 -11.57
C MET A 87 10.30 1.67 -10.37
N LEU A 88 11.14 1.00 -9.59
CA LEU A 88 10.76 0.41 -8.31
C LEU A 88 10.42 1.52 -7.29
N TRP A 89 11.17 2.62 -7.29
CA TRP A 89 10.89 3.77 -6.42
C TRP A 89 9.55 4.43 -6.75
N LEU A 90 9.25 4.65 -8.03
CA LEU A 90 7.95 5.16 -8.47
C LEU A 90 6.81 4.33 -7.88
N LEU A 91 6.98 3.01 -7.91
CA LEU A 91 6.01 2.07 -7.40
C LEU A 91 5.87 2.15 -5.87
N VAL A 92 6.99 2.21 -5.14
CA VAL A 92 7.00 2.43 -3.68
C VAL A 92 6.25 3.72 -3.34
N SER A 93 6.59 4.83 -4.01
CA SER A 93 5.95 6.13 -3.83
C SER A 93 4.44 6.10 -4.09
N PHE A 94 4.00 5.37 -5.12
CA PHE A 94 2.58 5.18 -5.43
C PHE A 94 1.83 4.43 -4.33
N PHE A 95 2.40 3.33 -3.84
CA PHE A 95 1.78 2.51 -2.79
C PHE A 95 1.82 3.18 -1.41
N GLY A 96 2.69 4.17 -1.21
CA GLY A 96 2.68 5.01 -0.01
C GLY A 96 1.33 5.68 0.26
N GLY A 97 0.55 5.96 -0.79
CA GLY A 97 -0.80 6.52 -0.66
C GLY A 97 -1.78 5.64 0.12
N ILE A 98 -1.61 4.31 0.12
CA ILE A 98 -2.47 3.37 0.86
C ILE A 98 -2.44 3.65 2.37
N PHE A 99 -1.26 3.99 2.88
CA PHE A 99 -1.03 4.21 4.31
C PHE A 99 -1.12 5.69 4.71
N ALA A 100 -1.67 6.53 3.81
CA ALA A 100 -1.80 7.97 3.99
C ALA A 100 -0.48 8.61 4.47
N ILE A 101 -0.51 9.31 5.61
CA ILE A 101 0.65 10.02 6.15
C ILE A 101 1.80 9.06 6.53
N TYR A 102 1.48 7.87 7.04
CA TYR A 102 2.49 6.88 7.48
C TYR A 102 3.26 6.27 6.32
N GLY A 103 2.65 6.17 5.14
CA GLY A 103 3.33 5.71 3.92
C GLY A 103 4.11 6.83 3.21
N THR A 104 3.64 8.06 3.36
CA THR A 104 4.17 9.26 2.70
C THR A 104 5.44 9.78 3.36
N ILE A 105 5.47 9.87 4.70
CA ILE A 105 6.62 10.39 5.45
C ILE A 105 7.92 9.64 5.11
N PRO A 106 7.98 8.29 5.10
CA PRO A 106 9.20 7.56 4.76
C PRO A 106 9.75 7.89 3.38
N VAL A 107 8.86 8.02 2.38
CA VAL A 107 9.26 8.36 1.00
C VAL A 107 9.87 9.77 0.95
N LEU A 108 9.24 10.74 1.62
CA LEU A 108 9.75 12.11 1.70
C LEU A 108 11.07 12.20 2.46
N VAL A 109 11.19 11.47 3.58
CA VAL A 109 12.42 11.44 4.37
C VAL A 109 13.56 10.85 3.56
N VAL A 110 13.36 9.70 2.91
CA VAL A 110 14.40 9.09 2.07
C VAL A 110 14.78 10.00 0.90
N SER A 111 13.80 10.59 0.22
CA SER A 111 14.06 11.51 -0.90
C SER A 111 14.82 12.75 -0.43
N GLY A 112 14.47 13.30 0.72
CA GLY A 112 15.12 14.46 1.33
C GLY A 112 16.55 14.14 1.78
N VAL A 113 16.77 12.98 2.41
CA VAL A 113 18.11 12.49 2.78
C VAL A 113 18.98 12.30 1.53
N PHE A 114 18.43 11.75 0.45
CA PHE A 114 19.14 11.57 -0.81
C PHE A 114 19.56 12.91 -1.44
N ILE A 115 18.67 13.91 -1.45
CA ILE A 115 19.00 15.27 -1.91
C ILE A 115 20.05 15.91 -1.01
N ALA A 116 19.91 15.78 0.31
CA ALA A 116 20.86 16.32 1.28
C ALA A 116 22.25 15.71 1.12
N TYR A 117 22.32 14.40 0.86
CA TYR A 117 23.57 13.69 0.57
C TYR A 117 24.27 14.27 -0.66
N HIS A 118 23.57 14.41 -1.80
CA HIS A 118 24.14 15.01 -3.01
C HIS A 118 24.49 16.50 -2.85
N TYR A 119 23.76 17.23 -2.01
CA TYR A 119 24.10 18.62 -1.67
C TYR A 119 25.43 18.71 -0.91
N LEU A 120 25.66 17.81 0.06
CA LEU A 120 26.90 17.76 0.83
C LEU A 120 28.11 17.37 -0.02
N GLU A 121 27.92 16.49 -1.01
CA GLU A 121 28.97 16.11 -1.96
C GLU A 121 29.25 17.17 -3.03
N SER A 122 28.51 18.29 -3.03
CA SER A 122 28.59 19.34 -4.07
C SER A 122 28.31 18.83 -5.50
N ASP A 123 27.60 17.71 -5.63
CA ASP A 123 27.18 17.08 -6.90
C ASP A 123 25.69 17.31 -7.19
N LEU A 124 25.10 18.33 -6.55
CA LEU A 124 23.69 18.64 -6.71
C LEU A 124 23.43 19.30 -8.07
N THR A 125 22.97 18.49 -9.02
CA THR A 125 22.53 18.95 -10.33
C THR A 125 21.01 19.18 -10.34
N ALA A 126 20.52 20.15 -11.13
CA ALA A 126 19.08 20.39 -11.31
C ALA A 126 18.32 19.14 -11.78
N ASN A 127 18.95 18.30 -12.60
CA ASN A 127 18.44 17.00 -13.02
C ASN A 127 18.19 16.05 -11.83
N THR A 128 19.10 15.99 -10.86
CA THR A 128 18.97 15.16 -9.65
C THR A 128 17.73 15.55 -8.86
N ILE A 129 17.54 16.84 -8.64
CA ILE A 129 16.37 17.37 -7.93
C ILE A 129 15.09 17.04 -8.71
N ALA A 130 15.09 17.25 -10.03
CA ALA A 130 13.94 16.96 -10.87
C ALA A 130 13.56 15.47 -10.82
N VAL A 131 14.49 14.56 -11.07
CA VAL A 131 14.23 13.11 -11.09
C VAL A 131 13.73 12.62 -9.73
N VAL A 132 14.37 13.02 -8.63
CA VAL A 132 13.95 12.63 -7.28
C VAL A 132 12.57 13.20 -6.94
N SER A 133 12.33 14.47 -7.25
CA SER A 133 11.04 15.11 -6.97
C SER A 133 9.92 14.50 -7.81
N PHE A 134 10.15 14.28 -9.11
CA PHE A 134 9.15 13.65 -9.98
C PHE A 134 8.88 12.20 -9.60
N SER A 135 9.93 11.42 -9.28
CA SER A 135 9.78 10.02 -8.94
C SER A 135 9.14 9.76 -7.57
N SER A 136 9.19 10.75 -6.67
CA SER A 136 8.53 10.69 -5.36
C SER A 136 7.16 11.35 -5.37
N LEU A 137 7.06 12.61 -5.80
CA LEU A 137 5.85 13.42 -5.61
C LEU A 137 4.71 13.03 -6.55
N LEU A 138 4.98 12.79 -7.85
CA LEU A 138 3.90 12.46 -8.80
C LEU A 138 3.18 11.16 -8.43
N PRO A 139 3.88 10.02 -8.24
CA PRO A 139 3.20 8.78 -7.89
C PRO A 139 2.51 8.87 -6.54
N MET A 140 3.08 9.63 -5.59
CA MET A 140 2.48 9.84 -4.28
C MET A 140 1.15 10.60 -4.37
N ILE A 141 1.09 11.69 -5.16
CA ILE A 141 -0.16 12.44 -5.39
C ILE A 141 -1.19 11.54 -6.08
N ILE A 142 -0.79 10.82 -7.12
CA ILE A 142 -1.69 9.92 -7.86
C ILE A 142 -2.19 8.80 -6.93
N GLY A 143 -1.29 8.19 -6.15
CA GLY A 143 -1.62 7.15 -5.18
C GLY A 143 -2.60 7.67 -4.13
N TYR A 144 -2.38 8.87 -3.61
CA TYR A 144 -3.30 9.49 -2.66
C TYR A 144 -4.72 9.61 -3.22
N PHE A 145 -4.89 10.12 -4.44
CA PHE A 145 -6.20 10.21 -5.09
C PHE A 145 -6.84 8.84 -5.35
N VAL A 146 -6.07 7.88 -5.86
CA VAL A 146 -6.58 6.54 -6.19
C VAL A 146 -7.07 5.80 -4.96
N TRP A 147 -6.34 5.87 -3.85
CA TRP A 147 -6.66 5.11 -2.64
C TRP A 147 -7.70 5.80 -1.75
N ARG A 148 -7.75 7.14 -1.74
CA ARG A 148 -8.72 7.91 -0.96
C ARG A 148 -10.16 7.67 -1.44
N ASN A 149 -10.38 7.68 -2.76
CA ASN A 149 -11.73 7.50 -3.32
C ASN A 149 -12.31 6.10 -3.07
N GLN A 150 -11.47 5.05 -3.03
CA GLN A 150 -11.96 3.69 -2.74
C GLN A 150 -12.48 3.53 -1.31
N THR A 151 -11.90 4.24 -0.33
CA THR A 151 -12.39 4.18 1.05
C THR A 151 -13.79 4.77 1.19
N ASP A 152 -14.08 5.87 0.52
CA ASP A 152 -15.36 6.58 0.65
C ASP A 152 -16.52 5.79 0.02
N ASP A 153 -16.35 5.28 -1.21
CA ASP A 153 -17.37 4.45 -1.91
C ASP A 153 -17.71 3.16 -1.12
N SER A 154 -16.71 2.58 -0.45
CA SER A 154 -16.89 1.35 0.32
C SER A 154 -17.67 1.55 1.61
N GLN A 155 -17.60 2.75 2.21
CA GLN A 155 -18.34 3.10 3.42
C GLN A 155 -19.81 3.37 3.10
N GLU A 156 -20.09 4.17 2.07
CA GLU A 156 -21.45 4.50 1.66
C GLU A 156 -22.26 3.25 1.31
N THR A 157 -21.67 2.33 0.55
CA THR A 157 -22.32 1.05 0.18
C THR A 157 -22.63 0.18 1.41
N ARG A 158 -21.74 0.20 2.41
CA ARG A 158 -21.93 -0.55 3.66
C ARG A 158 -23.06 0.05 4.49
N ASP A 159 -23.15 1.37 4.57
CA ASP A 159 -24.19 2.06 5.32
C ASP A 159 -25.56 1.83 4.68
N VAL A 160 -25.67 1.92 3.35
CA VAL A 160 -26.91 1.60 2.62
C VAL A 160 -27.35 0.15 2.87
N LYS A 161 -26.41 -0.80 2.83
CA LYS A 161 -26.72 -2.21 3.11
C LYS A 161 -27.18 -2.42 4.55
N ASN A 162 -26.56 -1.73 5.50
CA ASN A 162 -26.89 -1.83 6.91
C ASN A 162 -28.28 -1.22 7.20
N LEU A 163 -28.57 -0.06 6.62
CA LEU A 163 -29.89 0.57 6.65
C LEU A 163 -30.96 -0.32 6.02
N ALA A 164 -30.69 -0.92 4.86
CA ALA A 164 -31.62 -1.85 4.22
C ALA A 164 -31.90 -3.10 5.09
N SER A 165 -30.86 -3.63 5.76
CA SER A 165 -31.02 -4.75 6.69
C SER A 165 -31.89 -4.37 7.90
N GLN A 166 -31.67 -3.19 8.48
CA GLN A 166 -32.47 -2.69 9.60
C GLN A 166 -33.92 -2.44 9.20
N LEU A 167 -34.14 -1.85 8.02
CA LEU A 167 -35.48 -1.65 7.47
C LEU A 167 -36.20 -2.98 7.24
N SER A 168 -35.51 -3.99 6.71
CA SER A 168 -36.08 -5.33 6.52
C SER A 168 -36.40 -6.03 7.84
N GLU A 169 -35.56 -5.86 8.87
CA GLU A 169 -35.82 -6.39 10.21
C GLU A 169 -37.03 -5.73 10.86
N VAL A 170 -37.13 -4.39 10.77
CA VAL A 170 -38.27 -3.62 11.29
C VAL A 170 -39.56 -3.99 10.55
N ALA A 171 -39.51 -4.13 9.22
CA ALA A 171 -40.65 -4.57 8.43
C ALA A 171 -41.13 -5.98 8.83
N SER A 172 -40.20 -6.92 9.03
CA SER A 172 -40.53 -8.27 9.50
C SER A 172 -41.13 -8.27 10.91
N LYS A 173 -40.61 -7.45 11.84
CA LYS A 173 -41.21 -7.28 13.17
C LYS A 173 -42.62 -6.70 13.09
N SER A 174 -42.86 -5.70 12.24
CA SER A 174 -44.19 -5.13 12.04
C SER A 174 -45.18 -6.14 11.45
N GLU A 175 -44.75 -6.97 10.50
CA GLU A 175 -45.60 -8.02 9.93
C GLU A 175 -45.94 -9.11 10.95
N ILE A 176 -44.98 -9.52 11.78
CA ILE A 176 -45.21 -10.46 12.89
C ILE A 176 -46.19 -9.86 13.91
N VAL A 177 -46.06 -8.57 14.24
CA VAL A 177 -46.99 -7.89 15.17
C VAL A 177 -48.39 -7.76 14.54
N ILE A 178 -48.51 -7.38 13.27
CA ILE A 178 -49.80 -7.29 12.57
C ILE A 178 -50.49 -8.66 12.52
N ASN A 179 -49.73 -9.72 12.28
CA ASN A 179 -50.27 -11.08 12.22
C ASN A 179 -50.54 -11.68 13.62
N ALA A 180 -49.85 -11.21 14.66
CA ALA A 180 -50.12 -11.54 16.06
C ALA A 180 -51.32 -10.77 16.63
N ILE A 181 -51.79 -9.71 15.96
CA ILE A 181 -53.15 -9.16 16.12
C ILE A 181 -54.12 -10.10 15.38
N GLY A 182 -54.13 -11.36 15.82
CA GLY A 182 -55.12 -12.36 15.47
C GLY A 182 -56.45 -12.17 16.22
N ASP A 183 -56.71 -10.95 16.71
CA ASP A 183 -58.00 -10.50 17.19
C ASP A 183 -58.39 -9.35 16.24
N GLY A 184 -59.29 -9.63 15.29
CA GLY A 184 -59.44 -8.87 14.04
C GLY A 184 -59.52 -7.35 14.22
N VAL A 185 -58.57 -6.63 13.61
CA VAL A 185 -58.60 -5.17 13.52
C VAL A 185 -59.39 -4.72 12.28
N ILE A 186 -60.49 -4.01 12.51
CA ILE A 186 -61.27 -3.31 11.48
C ILE A 186 -60.78 -1.85 11.46
N ALA A 187 -60.18 -1.43 10.35
CA ALA A 187 -59.90 -0.02 10.10
C ALA A 187 -61.15 0.62 9.46
N ILE A 188 -61.70 1.65 10.11
CA ILE A 188 -62.90 2.37 9.67
C ILE A 188 -62.48 3.81 9.34
N ASP A 189 -62.83 4.31 8.15
CA ASP A 189 -62.66 5.72 7.80
C ASP A 189 -63.67 6.60 8.56
N SER A 190 -63.43 7.93 8.63
CA SER A 190 -64.30 8.95 9.23
C SER A 190 -65.77 8.93 8.78
N GLN A 191 -66.09 8.17 7.73
CA GLN A 191 -67.44 7.94 7.19
C GLN A 191 -68.05 6.58 7.58
N GLY A 192 -67.38 5.76 8.39
CA GLY A 192 -67.97 4.53 8.91
C GLY A 192 -68.04 3.36 7.92
N THR A 193 -67.18 3.31 6.90
CA THR A 193 -67.07 2.17 5.97
C THR A 193 -65.63 1.72 5.77
#